data_AF-A0A2V6J5R3-F1
#
_entry.id   AF-A0A2V6J5R3-F1
#
_cell.length_a   1.000
_cell.length_b   1.000
_cell.length_c   1.000
_cell.angle_alpha   90.00
_cell.angle_beta   90.00
_cell.angle_gamma   90.00
#
_symmetry.space_group_name_H-M   'P 1'
#
loop_
_entity.id
_entity.type
_entity.pdbx_description
1 polymer ?
#
loop_
_entity_poly.entity_id
_entity_poly.type
_entity_poly.pdbx_seq_one_letter_code
_entity_poly.pdbx_strand_id
1 'polypeptide(L)'
;MCYEAVGLLPIKSLRPFCVYMLLGYGWSFVYSILLELQPGSFVSTDELGRNDYIGRMLQLRYFSFMTLTTVGYGDIVPHSPAARTMAILEAVMGQFYLVALVGRLVGLHIVHGDVERSR
;
A
#
# COMPACT_ATOMS: atom_id res chain seq x y z
N MET A 1 -19.53 13.52 -29.72
CA MET A 1 -18.92 14.17 -28.54
C MET A 1 -19.10 13.42 -27.21
N CYS A 2 -19.82 12.29 -27.14
CA CYS A 2 -19.90 11.47 -25.90
C CYS A 2 -18.94 10.26 -25.85
N TYR A 3 -18.26 9.89 -26.94
CA TYR A 3 -17.41 8.68 -26.97
C TYR A 3 -15.96 8.94 -26.49
N GLU A 4 -15.45 10.16 -26.63
CA GLU A 4 -14.09 10.54 -26.18
C GLU A 4 -13.94 10.55 -24.64
N ALA A 5 -15.04 10.66 -23.90
CA ALA A 5 -15.01 10.59 -22.43
C ALA A 5 -14.86 9.14 -21.91
N VAL A 6 -15.43 8.16 -22.61
CA VAL A 6 -15.43 6.74 -22.21
C VAL A 6 -14.08 6.05 -22.49
N GLY A 7 -13.34 6.47 -23.53
CA GLY A 7 -12.00 5.95 -23.83
C GLY A 7 -10.89 6.43 -22.87
N LEU A 8 -11.09 7.58 -22.19
CA LEU A 8 -10.15 8.16 -21.21
C LEU A 8 -10.48 7.81 -19.75
N LEU A 9 -11.68 7.27 -19.49
CA LEU A 9 -12.13 6.74 -18.20
C LEU A 9 -11.31 5.54 -17.66
N PRO A 10 -10.83 4.56 -18.47
CA PRO A 10 -10.04 3.44 -17.92
C PRO A 10 -8.67 3.90 -17.38
N ILE A 11 -8.04 4.89 -18.02
CA ILE A 11 -6.72 5.40 -17.62
C ILE A 11 -6.80 6.25 -16.35
N LYS A 12 -7.86 7.04 -16.16
CA LYS A 12 -8.00 7.89 -14.97
C LYS A 12 -8.26 7.08 -13.69
N SER A 13 -8.99 5.97 -13.75
CA SER A 13 -9.22 5.09 -12.60
C SER A 13 -8.01 4.22 -12.23
N LEU A 14 -7.06 4.00 -13.13
CA LEU A 14 -5.84 3.24 -12.83
C LEU A 14 -4.84 4.03 -12.00
N ARG A 15 -4.82 5.37 -12.14
CA ARG A 15 -3.89 6.26 -11.43
C ARG A 15 -3.86 6.03 -9.92
N PRO A 16 -5.00 5.95 -9.21
CA PRO A 16 -4.95 5.73 -7.78
C PRO A 16 -4.49 4.31 -7.41
N PHE A 17 -4.69 3.31 -8.26
CA PHE A 17 -4.10 1.99 -8.03
C PHE A 17 -2.56 2.04 -8.09
N CYS A 18 -2.02 2.76 -9.09
CA CYS A 18 -0.57 2.96 -9.20
C CYS A 18 0.02 3.67 -7.98
N VAL A 19 -0.67 4.71 -7.47
CA VAL A 19 -0.21 5.44 -6.28
C VAL A 19 -0.23 4.54 -5.04
N TYR A 20 -1.22 3.66 -4.89
CA TYR A 20 -1.26 2.68 -3.80
C TYR A 20 -0.06 1.72 -3.84
N MET A 21 0.28 1.21 -5.04
CA MET A 21 1.47 0.37 -5.23
C MET A 21 2.79 1.12 -4.96
N LEU A 22 2.88 2.38 -5.39
CA LEU A 22 4.05 3.22 -5.12
C LEU A 22 4.20 3.53 -3.63
N LEU A 23 3.10 3.62 -2.88
CA LEU A 23 3.13 3.83 -1.43
C LEU A 23 3.77 2.63 -0.73
N GLY A 24 3.36 1.40 -1.05
CA GLY A 24 4.00 0.19 -0.53
C GLY A 24 5.47 0.08 -0.94
N TYR A 25 5.81 0.40 -2.19
CA TYR A 25 7.21 0.40 -2.61
C TYR A 25 8.05 1.47 -1.89
N GLY A 26 7.50 2.65 -1.66
CA GLY A 26 8.15 3.73 -0.91
C GLY A 26 8.40 3.33 0.54
N TRP A 27 7.43 2.69 1.18
CA TRP A 27 7.55 2.26 2.57
C TRP A 27 8.53 1.09 2.74
N SER A 28 8.63 0.21 1.74
CA SER A 28 9.69 -0.80 1.67
C SER A 28 11.09 -0.19 1.74
N PHE A 29 11.36 0.94 1.09
CA PHE A 29 12.65 1.63 1.23
C PHE A 29 12.85 2.22 2.61
N VAL A 30 11.81 2.79 3.23
CA VAL A 30 11.87 3.31 4.60
C VAL A 30 12.27 2.19 5.57
N TYR A 31 11.69 1.00 5.42
CA TYR A 31 12.08 -0.15 6.23
C TYR A 31 13.48 -0.66 5.96
N SER A 32 13.95 -0.64 4.71
CA SER A 32 15.35 -0.96 4.39
C SER A 32 16.33 -0.03 5.10
N ILE A 33 16.07 1.27 5.08
CA ILE A 33 16.89 2.27 5.81
C ILE A 33 16.81 2.02 7.32
N LEU A 34 15.61 1.75 7.85
CA LEU A 34 15.43 1.48 9.28
C LEU A 34 16.19 0.22 9.73
N LEU A 35 16.26 -0.80 8.88
CA LEU A 35 17.03 -2.00 9.15
C LEU A 35 18.54 -1.78 9.10
N GLU A 36 19.03 -0.86 8.27
CA GLU A 36 20.43 -0.43 8.26
C GLU A 36 20.79 0.39 9.50
N LEU A 37 19.91 1.29 9.93
CA LEU A 37 20.11 2.10 11.13
C LEU A 37 20.08 1.26 12.41
N GLN A 38 19.23 0.24 12.46
CA GLN A 38 19.10 -0.65 13.61
C GLN A 38 19.08 -2.12 13.18
N PRO A 39 20.26 -2.78 13.13
CA PRO A 39 20.35 -4.19 12.81
C PRO A 39 19.60 -5.01 13.86
N GLY A 40 18.63 -5.83 13.42
CA GLY A 40 17.73 -6.61 14.30
C GLY A 40 16.40 -5.93 14.63
N SER A 41 16.02 -4.88 13.91
CA SER A 41 14.70 -4.22 14.05
C SER A 41 13.52 -5.12 13.65
N PHE A 42 13.75 -6.09 12.76
CA PHE A 42 12.75 -7.06 12.29
C PHE A 42 13.19 -8.49 12.62
N VAL A 43 12.24 -9.30 13.07
CA VAL A 43 12.42 -10.74 13.27
C VAL A 43 11.54 -11.46 12.24
N SER A 44 12.15 -12.32 11.43
CA SER A 44 11.45 -13.17 10.48
C SER A 44 11.61 -14.64 10.88
N THR A 45 10.56 -15.43 10.65
CA THR A 45 10.57 -16.88 10.92
C THR A 45 11.37 -17.69 9.89
N ASP A 46 11.68 -17.08 8.73
CA ASP A 46 12.36 -17.74 7.63
C ASP A 46 13.87 -17.45 7.64
N GLU A 47 14.67 -18.49 7.95
CA GLU A 47 16.13 -18.38 8.07
C GLU A 47 16.81 -18.05 6.73
N LEU A 48 16.17 -18.38 5.60
CA LEU A 48 16.74 -18.20 4.26
C LEU A 48 16.96 -16.71 3.94
N GLY A 49 16.06 -15.83 4.38
CA GLY A 49 16.19 -14.38 4.20
C GLY A 49 16.99 -13.66 5.28
N ARG A 50 17.42 -14.36 6.34
CA ARG A 50 18.22 -13.76 7.42
C ARG A 50 19.70 -13.58 7.05
N ASN A 51 20.25 -14.48 6.22
CA ASN A 51 21.66 -14.46 5.82
C ASN A 51 21.92 -13.81 4.45
N ASP A 52 20.90 -13.63 3.61
CA ASP A 52 21.05 -13.03 2.29
C ASP A 52 20.46 -11.61 2.23
N TYR A 53 21.20 -10.68 1.61
CA TYR A 53 20.79 -9.29 1.44
C TYR A 53 19.56 -9.16 0.53
N ILE A 54 19.50 -9.95 -0.54
CA ILE A 54 18.36 -9.93 -1.48
C ILE A 54 17.12 -10.51 -0.80
N GLY A 55 17.27 -11.65 -0.11
CA GLY A 55 16.19 -12.25 0.69
C GLY A 55 15.60 -11.27 1.71
N ARG A 56 16.45 -10.52 2.42
CA ARG A 56 16.01 -9.52 3.39
C ARG A 56 15.21 -8.38 2.77
N MET A 57 15.64 -7.87 1.61
CA MET A 57 14.91 -6.83 0.88
C MET A 57 13.54 -7.30 0.40
N LEU A 58 13.43 -8.55 -0.04
CA LEU A 58 12.15 -9.15 -0.45
C LEU A 58 11.21 -9.33 0.74
N GLN A 59 11.74 -9.77 1.89
CA GLN A 59 10.99 -9.89 3.14
C GLN A 59 10.43 -8.52 3.61
N LEU A 60 11.24 -7.46 3.60
CA LEU A 60 10.76 -6.11 3.98
C LEU A 60 9.69 -5.58 3.03
N ARG A 61 9.84 -5.84 1.73
CA ARG A 61 8.83 -5.46 0.73
C ARG A 61 7.52 -6.19 0.99
N TYR A 62 7.61 -7.50 1.19
CA TYR A 62 6.46 -8.32 1.53
C TYR A 62 5.78 -7.82 2.81
N PHE A 63 6.54 -7.52 3.87
CA PHE A 63 6.01 -6.97 5.13
C PHE A 63 5.27 -5.64 4.91
N SER A 64 5.82 -4.73 4.10
CA SER A 64 5.16 -3.47 3.73
C SER A 64 3.83 -3.73 3.02
N PHE A 65 3.80 -4.57 1.98
CA PHE A 65 2.53 -4.89 1.31
C PHE A 65 1.52 -5.55 2.24
N MET A 66 1.93 -6.40 3.17
CA MET A 66 1.02 -7.01 4.16
C MET A 66 0.47 -6.02 5.16
N THR A 67 1.30 -5.07 5.61
CA THR A 67 0.90 -4.02 6.53
C THR A 67 -0.07 -3.06 5.82
N LEU A 68 0.25 -2.66 4.60
CA LEU A 68 -0.58 -1.79 3.77
C LEU A 68 -1.94 -2.41 3.46
N THR A 69 -1.97 -3.71 3.13
CA THR A 69 -3.21 -4.46 2.85
C THR A 69 -3.92 -4.93 4.11
N THR A 70 -3.34 -4.72 5.30
CA THR A 70 -3.85 -5.17 6.60
C THR A 70 -4.00 -6.69 6.75
N VAL A 71 -3.30 -7.49 5.93
CA VAL A 71 -3.30 -8.96 5.99
C VAL A 71 -2.53 -9.46 7.21
N GLY A 72 -1.29 -9.00 7.37
CA GLY A 72 -0.45 -9.25 8.54
C GLY A 72 -0.35 -10.72 8.99
N TYR A 73 0.16 -11.64 8.16
CA TYR A 73 0.29 -13.07 8.53
C TYR A 73 1.16 -13.33 9.78
N GLY A 74 2.04 -12.39 10.15
CA GLY A 74 2.83 -12.45 11.37
C GLY A 74 4.11 -13.29 11.26
N ASP A 75 4.51 -13.63 10.04
CA ASP A 75 5.79 -14.27 9.69
C ASP A 75 6.99 -13.30 9.80
N ILE A 76 6.72 -12.00 9.66
CA ILE A 76 7.69 -10.92 9.91
C ILE A 76 7.09 -9.96 10.92
N VAL A 77 7.84 -9.71 11.99
CA VAL A 77 7.36 -8.89 13.11
C VAL A 77 8.37 -7.78 13.44
N PRO A 78 7.92 -6.51 13.54
CA PRO A 78 8.76 -5.43 13.99
C PRO A 78 9.03 -5.56 15.50
N HIS A 79 10.30 -5.74 15.84
CA HIS A 79 10.75 -5.86 17.23
C HIS A 79 11.10 -4.50 17.84
N SER A 80 11.67 -3.58 17.05
CA SER A 80 12.05 -2.26 17.57
C SER A 80 10.85 -1.31 17.74
N PRO A 81 10.87 -0.40 18.73
CA PRO A 81 9.83 0.61 18.89
C PRO A 81 9.65 1.47 17.64
N ALA A 82 10.76 1.86 16.99
CA ALA A 82 10.74 2.64 15.76
C ALA A 82 10.07 1.88 14.59
N ALA A 83 10.39 0.60 14.41
CA ALA A 83 9.77 -0.22 13.37
C ALA A 83 8.26 -0.38 13.60
N ARG A 84 7.82 -0.54 14.85
CA ARG A 84 6.40 -0.61 15.22
C ARG A 84 5.66 0.68 14.91
N THR A 85 6.23 1.83 15.28
CA THR A 85 5.63 3.13 14.95
C THR A 85 5.51 3.33 13.45
N MET A 86 6.54 2.98 12.67
CA MET A 86 6.48 3.04 11.21
C MET A 86 5.41 2.10 10.64
N ALA A 87 5.27 0.88 11.15
CA ALA A 87 4.21 -0.06 10.72
C ALA A 87 2.80 0.47 11.01
N ILE A 88 2.59 1.09 12.17
CA ILE A 88 1.30 1.72 12.49
C ILE A 88 1.00 2.87 11.52
N LEU A 89 2.00 3.72 11.25
CA LEU A 89 1.83 4.84 10.31
C LEU A 89 1.51 4.34 8.90
N GLU A 90 2.18 3.29 8.43
CA GLU A 90 1.90 2.66 7.13
C GLU A 90 0.46 2.16 7.04
N ALA A 91 0.01 1.40 8.04
CA ALA A 91 -1.34 0.82 8.06
C ALA A 91 -2.41 1.93 8.04
N VAL A 92 -2.21 2.99 8.81
CA VAL A 92 -3.11 4.14 8.86
C VAL A 92 -3.14 4.87 7.50
N MET A 93 -1.97 5.11 6.90
CA MET A 93 -1.87 5.77 5.59
C MET A 93 -2.52 4.94 4.47
N GLY A 94 -2.30 3.63 4.46
CA GLY A 94 -2.95 2.70 3.53
C GLY A 94 -4.46 2.75 3.63
N GLN A 95 -5.00 2.76 4.84
CA GLN A 95 -6.45 2.80 5.04
C GLN A 95 -7.07 4.13 4.63
N PHE A 96 -6.45 5.27 4.97
CA PHE A 96 -6.91 6.58 4.49
C PHE A 96 -6.95 6.66 2.97
N TYR A 97 -5.96 6.05 2.31
CA TYR A 97 -5.91 5.98 0.86
C TYR A 97 -7.09 5.19 0.27
N LEU A 98 -7.37 4.00 0.81
CA LEU A 98 -8.49 3.17 0.37
C LEU A 98 -9.85 3.86 0.59
N VAL A 99 -10.03 4.53 1.72
CA VAL A 99 -11.26 5.29 2.00
C VAL A 99 -11.45 6.43 0.99
N ALA A 100 -10.39 7.19 0.70
CA ALA A 100 -10.44 8.27 -0.29
C ALA A 100 -10.74 7.74 -1.71
N LEU A 101 -10.14 6.60 -2.09
CA LEU A 101 -10.41 5.92 -3.35
C LEU A 101 -11.89 5.54 -3.48
N VAL A 102 -12.44 4.86 -2.47
CA VAL A 102 -13.85 4.42 -2.48
C VAL A 102 -14.79 5.63 -2.52
N GLY A 103 -14.52 6.69 -1.73
CA GLY A 103 -15.31 7.91 -1.74
C GLY A 103 -15.35 8.58 -3.13
N ARG A 104 -14.23 8.60 -3.86
CA ARG A 104 -14.17 9.09 -5.25
C ARG A 104 -15.03 8.24 -6.19
N LEU A 105 -14.94 6.90 -6.07
CA LEU A 105 -15.69 5.97 -6.91
C LEU A 105 -17.20 6.09 -6.71
N VAL A 106 -17.64 6.19 -5.45
CA VAL A 106 -19.05 6.36 -5.10
C VAL A 106 -19.57 7.72 -5.57
N GLY A 107 -18.81 8.80 -5.35
CA GLY A 107 -19.19 10.14 -5.83
C GLY A 107 -19.38 10.19 -7.36
N LEU A 108 -18.52 9.50 -8.12
CA LEU A 108 -18.66 9.37 -9.58
C LEU A 108 -19.91 8.59 -10.00
N HIS A 109 -20.30 7.55 -9.25
CA HIS A 109 -21.52 6.78 -9.52
C HIS A 109 -22.79 7.57 -9.24
N ILE A 110 -22.83 8.34 -8.14
CA ILE A 110 -23.99 9.18 -7.79
C ILE A 110 -24.23 10.22 -8.90
N VAL A 111 -23.17 10.90 -9.35
CA VAL A 111 -23.27 11.88 -10.45
C VAL A 111 -23.74 11.25 -11.76
N HIS A 112 -23.32 10.03 -12.10
CA HIS A 112 -23.85 9.34 -13.29
C HIS A 112 -25.31 8.91 -13.14
N GLY A 113 -25.73 8.44 -11.96
CA GLY A 113 -27.11 8.02 -11.70
C GLY A 113 -28.12 9.18 -11.77
N ASP A 114 -27.73 10.38 -11.36
CA ASP A 114 -28.59 11.58 -11.45
C ASP A 114 -28.80 12.05 -12.91
N VAL A 115 -27.85 11.80 -13.80
CA VAL A 115 -27.95 12.16 -15.23
C VAL A 115 -28.95 11.26 -15.98
N GLU A 116 -29.02 9.97 -15.66
CA GLU A 116 -29.99 9.05 -16.26
C GLU A 116 -31.43 9.28 -15.78
N ARG A 117 -31.60 9.70 -14.51
CA ARG A 117 -32.94 9.92 -13.92
C ARG A 117 -33.64 11.20 -14.41
N SER A 118 -32.89 12.11 -15.03
CA SER A 118 -33.38 13.40 -15.50
C SER A 118 -33.82 13.39 -16.99
N ARG A 119 -33.80 12.23 -17.65
CA ARG A 119 -34.30 11.99 -19.02
C ARG A 119 -35.53 11.11 -18.99
#